data_AF-A0A969MXS7-F1
#
_entry.id   AF-A0A969MXS7-F1
#
_cell.length_a   1.000
_cell.length_b   1.000
_cell.length_c   1.000
_cell.angle_alpha   90.00
_cell.angle_beta   90.00
_cell.angle_gamma   90.00
#
_symmetry.space_group_name_H-M   'P 1'
#
loop_
_entity.id
_entity.type
_entity.pdbx_description
1 polymer ?
#
loop_
_entity_poly.entity_id
_entity_poly.type
_entity_poly.pdbx_seq_one_letter_code
_entity_poly.pdbx_strand_id
1 'polypeptide(L)'
;MQEFSSPVVEQALEGETGIQIAPDYRGVPALMSYGPLKLNDQLNWATIAKTDINEVFAPIRRFRRRVLTTAAILVPLVTFLSLFLSRSVVKPIEQLIAGTEQVARGDTEVMVTVNSGDEFHQLANSFNHMTHNLHLQKQMLEDTIQENTDLILKILPASIADRLKHQQQPIADQFMNVTVIYAELMGFNHLCTHLSAQEILLLLNQLVSAIDEAAERYGVEKIRTCGAVYTAASGLFTPRLSHTKDGVDFALEILQIVSLFRREHHARFCGSDWGLILAQSQPG
;
A
#
# COMPACT_ATOMS: atom_id res chain seq x y z
N MET A 1 -88.36 -49.06 9.74
CA MET A 1 -87.77 -48.10 10.71
C MET A 1 -86.64 -48.86 11.38
N GLN A 2 -85.40 -48.43 11.24
CA GLN A 2 -84.23 -49.15 11.77
C GLN A 2 -83.97 -48.67 13.20
N GLU A 3 -83.91 -49.59 14.17
CA GLU A 3 -83.51 -49.25 15.54
C GLU A 3 -82.04 -48.81 15.55
N PHE A 4 -81.80 -47.58 15.98
CA PHE A 4 -80.48 -47.02 16.16
C PHE A 4 -80.37 -46.57 17.62
N SER A 5 -79.69 -47.38 18.45
CA SER A 5 -79.32 -47.00 19.81
C SER A 5 -77.94 -46.33 19.75
N SER A 6 -77.88 -45.09 20.22
CA SER A 6 -76.66 -44.33 20.38
C SER A 6 -76.77 -43.53 21.68
N PRO A 7 -75.69 -43.35 22.45
CA PRO A 7 -75.71 -42.60 23.71
C PRO A 7 -76.32 -41.20 23.56
N VAL A 8 -76.15 -40.59 22.38
CA VAL A 8 -76.71 -39.29 22.00
C VAL A 8 -78.25 -39.29 21.95
N VAL A 9 -78.86 -40.41 21.57
CA VAL A 9 -80.32 -40.56 21.51
C VAL A 9 -80.89 -40.67 22.93
N GLU A 10 -80.23 -41.45 23.80
CA GLU A 10 -80.63 -41.65 25.19
C GLU A 10 -80.57 -40.34 25.97
N GLN A 11 -79.42 -39.63 25.90
CA GLN A 11 -79.24 -38.34 26.56
C GLN A 11 -80.26 -37.29 26.09
N ALA A 12 -80.60 -37.26 24.80
CA ALA A 12 -81.61 -36.34 24.27
C ALA A 12 -83.03 -36.63 24.80
N LEU A 13 -83.37 -37.91 24.97
CA LEU A 13 -84.67 -38.34 25.52
C LEU A 13 -84.76 -38.13 27.04
N GLU A 14 -83.63 -38.18 27.75
CA GLU A 14 -83.50 -37.82 29.17
C GLU A 14 -83.62 -36.31 29.42
N GLY A 15 -83.63 -35.50 28.37
CA GLY A 15 -83.82 -34.06 28.43
C GLY A 15 -82.54 -33.24 28.35
N GLU A 16 -81.39 -33.87 28.10
CA GLU A 16 -80.11 -33.18 27.93
C GLU A 16 -79.98 -32.55 26.54
N THR A 17 -79.27 -31.44 26.47
CA THR A 17 -78.86 -30.83 25.20
C THR A 17 -77.33 -30.80 25.14
N GLY A 18 -76.77 -31.08 23.97
CA GLY A 18 -75.32 -31.18 23.85
C GLY A 18 -74.83 -31.34 22.43
N ILE A 19 -73.51 -31.26 22.30
CA ILE A 19 -72.78 -31.59 21.09
C ILE A 19 -71.76 -32.64 21.45
N GLN A 20 -71.79 -33.79 20.78
CA GLN A 20 -70.86 -34.89 21.02
C GLN A 20 -70.44 -35.54 19.71
N ILE A 21 -69.21 -36.06 19.67
CA ILE A 21 -68.75 -36.93 18.59
C ILE A 21 -69.12 -38.36 18.96
N ALA A 22 -70.00 -38.97 18.17
CA ALA A 22 -70.46 -40.34 18.36
C ALA A 22 -70.53 -41.05 17.00
N PRO A 23 -70.43 -42.40 16.96
CA PRO A 23 -70.66 -43.13 15.73
C PRO A 23 -72.12 -42.97 15.27
N ASP A 24 -72.33 -42.71 13.98
CA ASP A 24 -73.66 -42.75 13.37
C ASP A 24 -74.15 -44.20 13.16
N TYR A 25 -75.34 -44.38 12.58
CA TYR A 25 -75.90 -45.72 12.32
C TYR A 25 -75.05 -46.60 11.39
N ARG A 26 -74.02 -46.03 10.74
CA ARG A 26 -73.05 -46.75 9.90
C ARG A 26 -71.75 -47.06 10.65
N GLY A 27 -71.63 -46.68 11.93
CA GLY A 27 -70.40 -46.79 12.72
C GLY A 27 -69.35 -45.72 12.41
N VAL A 28 -69.67 -44.71 11.59
CA VAL A 28 -68.72 -43.65 11.21
C VAL A 28 -68.80 -42.52 12.23
N PRO A 29 -67.68 -41.99 12.75
CA PRO A 29 -67.72 -40.86 13.67
C PRO A 29 -68.36 -39.63 13.03
N ALA A 30 -69.39 -39.10 13.68
CA ALA A 30 -70.09 -37.89 13.26
C ALA A 30 -70.18 -36.91 14.43
N LEU A 31 -70.14 -35.61 14.13
CA LEU A 31 -70.49 -34.58 15.08
C LEU A 31 -72.02 -34.54 15.16
N MET A 32 -72.56 -34.78 16.35
CA MET A 32 -74.00 -34.78 16.59
C MET A 32 -74.37 -33.67 17.56
N SER A 33 -75.37 -32.87 17.21
CA SER A 33 -76.05 -31.94 18.11
C SER A 33 -77.41 -32.52 18.43
N TYR A 34 -77.74 -32.60 19.71
CA TYR A 34 -78.96 -33.26 20.18
C TYR A 34 -79.70 -32.44 21.23
N GLY A 35 -81.01 -32.67 21.33
CA GLY A 35 -81.85 -32.07 22.36
C GLY A 35 -83.28 -32.61 22.38
N PRO A 36 -84.00 -32.45 23.50
CA PRO A 36 -85.39 -32.85 23.61
C PRO A 36 -86.30 -31.91 22.79
N LEU A 37 -87.33 -32.49 22.15
CA LEU A 37 -88.38 -31.80 21.44
C LEU A 37 -89.72 -32.11 22.11
N LYS A 38 -90.20 -31.18 22.94
CA LYS A 38 -91.50 -31.33 23.63
C LYS A 38 -92.60 -30.72 22.76
N LEU A 39 -93.39 -31.57 22.11
CA LEU A 39 -94.52 -31.14 21.27
C LEU A 39 -95.87 -31.18 22.01
N ASN A 40 -96.04 -32.11 22.97
CA ASN A 40 -97.21 -32.25 23.87
C ASN A 40 -96.79 -33.07 25.12
N ASP A 41 -97.54 -32.99 26.23
CA ASP A 41 -97.25 -33.70 27.50
C ASP A 41 -97.29 -35.24 27.44
N GLN A 42 -97.62 -35.82 26.27
CA GLN A 42 -97.70 -37.26 26.05
C GLN A 42 -96.64 -37.81 25.06
N LEU A 43 -95.80 -36.95 24.47
CA LEU A 43 -94.85 -37.34 23.41
C LEU A 43 -93.42 -36.84 23.74
N ASN A 44 -92.51 -37.79 24.02
CA ASN A 44 -91.09 -37.52 24.24
C ASN A 44 -90.32 -37.70 22.93
N TRP A 45 -90.15 -36.61 22.17
CA TRP A 45 -89.36 -36.62 20.94
C TRP A 45 -87.97 -36.06 21.21
N ALA A 46 -86.99 -36.50 20.43
CA ALA A 46 -85.63 -35.97 20.42
C ALA A 46 -85.28 -35.54 18.99
N THR A 47 -84.55 -34.43 18.86
CA THR A 47 -83.99 -34.00 17.58
C THR A 47 -82.49 -34.23 17.58
N ILE A 48 -81.97 -34.78 16.48
CA ILE A 48 -80.54 -35.06 16.31
C ILE A 48 -80.13 -34.56 14.93
N ALA A 49 -79.25 -33.58 14.91
CA ALA A 49 -78.56 -33.13 13.70
C ALA A 49 -77.16 -33.75 13.69
N LYS A 50 -76.79 -34.42 12.59
CA LYS A 50 -75.48 -35.05 12.44
C LYS A 50 -74.74 -34.54 11.21
N THR A 51 -73.43 -34.46 11.33
CA THR A 51 -72.52 -34.15 10.21
C THR A 51 -71.28 -35.03 10.30
N ASP A 52 -70.81 -35.58 9.18
CA ASP A 52 -69.63 -36.45 9.16
C ASP A 52 -68.40 -35.68 9.66
N ILE A 53 -67.61 -36.30 10.54
CA ILE A 53 -66.44 -35.66 11.12
C ILE A 53 -65.43 -35.25 10.03
N ASN A 54 -65.33 -36.00 8.93
CA ASN A 54 -64.44 -35.67 7.82
C ASN A 54 -64.94 -34.47 7.02
N GLU A 55 -66.26 -34.26 6.95
CA GLU A 55 -66.86 -33.09 6.32
C GLU A 55 -66.66 -31.85 7.20
N VAL A 56 -66.94 -31.96 8.51
CA VAL A 56 -66.73 -30.89 9.50
C VAL A 56 -65.26 -30.42 9.51
N PHE A 57 -64.29 -31.35 9.46
CA PHE A 57 -62.87 -31.01 9.46
C PHE A 57 -62.24 -30.86 8.07
N ALA A 58 -62.97 -31.09 6.97
CA ALA A 58 -62.43 -30.92 5.61
C ALA A 58 -61.88 -29.50 5.35
N PRO A 59 -62.52 -28.40 5.79
CA PRO A 59 -61.95 -27.06 5.68
C PRO A 59 -60.62 -26.92 6.45
N ILE A 60 -60.54 -27.45 7.67
CA ILE A 60 -59.34 -27.38 8.53
C ILE A 60 -58.17 -28.15 7.91
N ARG A 61 -58.41 -29.37 7.39
CA ARG A 61 -57.36 -30.15 6.71
C ARG A 61 -56.87 -29.46 5.43
N ARG A 62 -57.76 -28.83 4.66
CA ARG A 62 -57.38 -28.04 3.47
C ARG A 62 -56.52 -26.83 3.85
N PHE A 63 -56.90 -26.11 4.91
CA PHE A 63 -56.13 -24.99 5.44
C PHE A 63 -54.73 -25.43 5.90
N ARG A 64 -54.65 -26.48 6.72
CA ARG A 64 -53.38 -27.07 7.19
C ARG A 64 -52.46 -27.43 6.02
N ARG A 65 -53.00 -28.10 4.99
CA ARG A 65 -52.20 -28.49 3.81
C ARG A 65 -51.68 -27.27 3.06
N ARG A 66 -52.50 -26.22 2.88
CA ARG A 66 -52.05 -24.97 2.24
C ARG A 66 -50.91 -24.32 3.01
N VAL A 67 -51.04 -24.19 4.33
CA VAL A 67 -49.99 -23.61 5.20
C VAL A 67 -48.70 -24.42 5.13
N LEU A 68 -48.79 -25.76 5.18
CA LEU A 68 -47.61 -26.62 5.08
C LEU A 68 -46.94 -26.50 3.70
N THR A 69 -47.72 -26.47 2.61
CA THR A 69 -47.16 -26.32 1.26
C THR A 69 -46.53 -24.95 1.04
N THR A 70 -47.11 -23.86 1.56
CA THR A 70 -46.51 -22.53 1.43
C THR A 70 -45.24 -22.42 2.23
N ALA A 71 -45.20 -22.95 3.46
CA ALA A 71 -43.99 -23.00 4.28
C ALA A 71 -42.89 -23.84 3.63
N ALA A 72 -43.25 -25.01 3.08
CA ALA A 72 -42.31 -25.89 2.39
C ALA A 72 -41.69 -25.26 1.13
N ILE A 73 -42.33 -24.25 0.52
CA ILE A 73 -41.79 -23.48 -0.61
C ILE A 73 -41.00 -22.28 -0.12
N LEU A 74 -41.51 -21.54 0.87
CA LEU A 74 -40.90 -20.30 1.36
C LEU A 74 -39.54 -20.54 2.02
N VAL A 75 -39.42 -21.57 2.86
CA VAL A 75 -38.17 -21.88 3.58
C VAL A 75 -37.00 -22.13 2.62
N PRO A 76 -37.10 -23.04 1.63
CA PRO A 76 -36.01 -23.24 0.68
C PRO A 76 -35.80 -22.02 -0.22
N LEU A 77 -36.86 -21.28 -0.58
CA LEU A 77 -36.72 -20.06 -1.38
C LEU A 77 -35.88 -19.00 -0.65
N VAL A 78 -36.19 -18.73 0.62
CA VAL A 78 -35.44 -17.76 1.44
C VAL A 78 -34.01 -18.25 1.68
N THR A 79 -33.82 -19.54 1.95
CA THR A 79 -32.49 -20.12 2.15
C THR A 79 -31.65 -20.01 0.88
N PHE A 80 -32.22 -20.35 -0.27
CA PHE A 80 -31.56 -20.22 -1.56
C PHE A 80 -31.20 -18.78 -1.88
N LEU A 81 -32.14 -17.84 -1.68
CA LEU A 81 -31.91 -16.42 -1.90
C LEU A 81 -30.82 -15.86 -0.99
N SER A 82 -30.79 -16.28 0.29
CA SER A 82 -29.76 -15.90 1.24
C SER A 82 -28.37 -16.38 0.81
N LEU A 83 -28.25 -17.65 0.37
CA LEU A 83 -27.00 -18.19 -0.15
C LEU A 83 -26.57 -17.51 -1.45
N PHE A 84 -27.53 -17.14 -2.30
CA PHE A 84 -27.27 -16.39 -3.52
C PHE A 84 -26.70 -15.00 -3.20
N LEU A 85 -27.37 -14.19 -2.37
CA LEU A 85 -26.89 -12.86 -1.98
C LEU A 85 -25.53 -12.92 -1.25
N SER A 86 -25.34 -13.91 -0.38
CA SER A 86 -24.06 -14.12 0.30
C SER A 86 -22.92 -14.29 -0.70
N ARG A 87 -23.15 -15.03 -1.79
CA ARG A 87 -22.13 -15.28 -2.82
C ARG A 87 -22.01 -14.15 -3.85
N SER A 88 -23.11 -13.53 -4.25
CA SER A 88 -23.11 -12.52 -5.31
C SER A 88 -22.75 -11.11 -4.83
N VAL A 89 -22.99 -10.79 -3.55
CA VAL A 89 -22.78 -9.43 -3.03
C VAL A 89 -21.81 -9.41 -1.85
N VAL A 90 -22.03 -10.24 -0.84
CA VAL A 90 -21.25 -10.15 0.41
C VAL A 90 -19.79 -10.54 0.21
N LYS A 91 -19.52 -11.67 -0.48
CA LYS A 91 -18.15 -12.16 -0.70
C LYS A 91 -17.26 -11.17 -1.48
N PRO A 92 -17.69 -10.60 -2.63
CA PRO A 92 -16.89 -9.59 -3.33
C PRO A 92 -16.53 -8.37 -2.46
N ILE A 93 -17.49 -7.91 -1.63
CA ILE A 93 -17.27 -6.78 -0.72
C ILE A 93 -16.23 -7.12 0.34
N GLU A 94 -16.32 -8.30 0.97
CA GLU A 94 -15.33 -8.74 1.96
C GLU A 94 -13.92 -8.83 1.37
N GLN A 95 -13.79 -9.31 0.13
CA GLN A 95 -12.50 -9.37 -0.58
C GLN A 95 -11.90 -7.98 -0.82
N LEU A 96 -12.71 -7.01 -1.24
CA LEU A 96 -12.27 -5.62 -1.45
C LEU A 96 -11.87 -4.92 -0.15
N ILE A 97 -12.64 -5.12 0.92
CA ILE A 97 -12.31 -4.57 2.26
C ILE A 97 -10.98 -5.15 2.74
N ALA A 98 -10.81 -6.47 2.65
CA ALA A 98 -9.57 -7.13 3.06
C ALA A 98 -8.36 -6.64 2.25
N GLY A 99 -8.52 -6.48 0.93
CA GLY A 99 -7.46 -5.93 0.07
C GLY A 99 -7.11 -4.49 0.44
N THR A 100 -8.11 -3.66 0.72
CA THR A 100 -7.90 -2.26 1.13
C THR A 100 -7.16 -2.16 2.46
N GLU A 101 -7.49 -3.02 3.43
CA GLU A 101 -6.80 -3.05 4.72
C GLU A 101 -5.33 -3.48 4.60
N GLN A 102 -5.01 -4.40 3.69
CA GLN A 102 -3.63 -4.80 3.43
C GLN A 102 -2.82 -3.65 2.81
N VAL A 103 -3.40 -2.92 1.84
CA VAL A 103 -2.78 -1.72 1.26
C VAL A 103 -2.56 -0.64 2.33
N ALA A 104 -3.52 -0.44 3.23
CA ALA A 104 -3.39 0.52 4.33
C ALA A 104 -2.26 0.19 5.32
N ARG A 105 -1.86 -1.09 5.42
CA ARG A 105 -0.71 -1.53 6.23
C ARG A 105 0.62 -1.44 5.49
N GLY A 106 0.62 -0.98 4.23
CA GLY A 106 1.80 -0.76 3.41
C GLY A 106 2.12 -1.88 2.42
N ASP A 107 1.28 -2.91 2.33
CA ASP A 107 1.43 -3.98 1.33
C ASP A 107 0.78 -3.55 0.01
N THR A 108 1.61 -3.16 -0.96
CA THR A 108 1.18 -2.60 -2.25
C THR A 108 1.17 -3.63 -3.38
N GLU A 109 1.43 -4.91 -3.10
CA GLU A 109 1.43 -5.98 -4.12
C GLU A 109 0.12 -6.78 -4.12
N VAL A 110 -0.83 -6.37 -3.31
CA VAL A 110 -2.11 -7.05 -3.14
C VAL A 110 -2.96 -6.92 -4.39
N MET A 111 -3.43 -8.06 -4.89
CA MET A 111 -4.41 -8.11 -5.98
C MET A 111 -5.72 -8.72 -5.50
N VAL A 112 -6.81 -8.01 -5.73
CA VAL A 112 -8.16 -8.49 -5.44
C VAL A 112 -8.75 -9.10 -6.71
N THR A 113 -9.04 -10.40 -6.68
CA THR A 113 -9.68 -11.11 -7.78
C THR A 113 -11.16 -11.32 -7.49
N VAL A 114 -12.03 -10.57 -8.17
CA VAL A 114 -13.47 -10.75 -8.10
C VAL A 114 -13.95 -11.42 -9.39
N ASN A 115 -14.39 -12.67 -9.26
CA ASN A 115 -15.03 -13.44 -10.34
C ASN A 115 -16.52 -13.08 -10.42
N SER A 116 -16.80 -11.83 -10.77
CA SER A 116 -18.15 -11.35 -11.06
C SER A 116 -18.19 -10.84 -12.51
N GLY A 117 -19.35 -10.90 -13.16
CA GLY A 117 -19.53 -10.44 -14.55
C GLY A 117 -20.07 -9.01 -14.64
N ASP A 118 -19.96 -8.25 -13.55
CA ASP A 118 -20.71 -7.02 -13.30
C ASP A 118 -19.81 -5.88 -12.80
N GLU A 119 -20.41 -4.85 -12.20
CA GLU A 119 -19.73 -3.68 -11.68
C GLU A 119 -18.68 -4.01 -10.61
N PHE A 120 -18.82 -5.13 -9.89
CA PHE A 120 -17.81 -5.53 -8.89
C PHE A 120 -16.49 -5.93 -9.54
N HIS A 121 -16.51 -6.50 -10.75
CA HIS A 121 -15.29 -6.78 -11.49
C HIS A 121 -14.59 -5.50 -11.95
N GLN A 122 -15.38 -4.51 -12.40
CA GLN A 122 -14.85 -3.20 -12.76
C GLN A 122 -14.23 -2.49 -11.54
N LEU A 123 -14.87 -2.58 -10.38
CA LEU A 123 -14.36 -2.02 -9.13
C LEU A 123 -13.07 -2.72 -8.70
N ALA A 124 -13.00 -4.05 -8.78
CA ALA A 124 -11.78 -4.81 -8.49
C ALA A 124 -10.62 -4.42 -9.43
N ASN A 125 -10.88 -4.26 -10.73
CA ASN A 125 -9.87 -3.83 -11.68
C ASN A 125 -9.39 -2.40 -11.38
N SER A 126 -10.30 -1.50 -11.02
CA SER A 126 -9.97 -0.12 -10.65
C SER A 126 -9.14 -0.06 -9.37
N PHE A 127 -9.48 -0.89 -8.38
CA PHE A 127 -8.71 -1.06 -7.15
C PHE A 127 -7.29 -1.59 -7.43
N ASN A 128 -7.16 -2.64 -8.26
CA ASN A 128 -5.86 -3.21 -8.62
C ASN A 128 -4.99 -2.19 -9.37
N HIS A 129 -5.59 -1.41 -10.28
CA HIS A 129 -4.89 -0.34 -11.01
C HIS A 129 -4.40 0.78 -10.08
N MET A 130 -5.21 1.21 -9.12
CA MET A 130 -4.79 2.18 -8.10
C MET A 130 -3.61 1.64 -7.28
N THR A 131 -3.73 0.40 -6.78
CA THR A 131 -2.70 -0.25 -5.95
C THR A 131 -1.38 -0.39 -6.71
N HIS A 132 -1.43 -0.78 -7.98
CA HIS A 132 -0.27 -0.84 -8.85
C HIS A 132 0.40 0.54 -9.06
N ASN A 133 -0.39 1.59 -9.29
CA ASN A 133 0.17 2.95 -9.43
C ASN A 133 0.82 3.46 -8.13
N LEU A 134 0.24 3.14 -6.97
CA LEU A 134 0.84 3.46 -5.67
C LEU A 134 2.20 2.76 -5.50
N HIS A 135 2.29 1.49 -5.90
CA HIS A 135 3.54 0.73 -5.88
C HIS A 135 4.61 1.41 -6.77
N LEU A 136 4.26 1.75 -8.02
CA LEU A 136 5.17 2.44 -8.93
C LEU A 136 5.62 3.80 -8.41
N GLN A 137 4.71 4.60 -7.86
CA GLN A 137 5.05 5.91 -7.28
C GLN A 137 6.01 5.78 -6.10
N LYS A 138 5.83 4.76 -5.26
CA LYS A 138 6.73 4.49 -4.14
C LYS A 138 8.13 4.12 -4.65
N GLN A 139 8.23 3.23 -5.64
CA GLN A 139 9.52 2.85 -6.24
C GLN A 139 10.23 4.06 -6.85
N MET A 140 9.53 4.88 -7.64
CA MET A 140 10.11 6.09 -8.23
C MET A 140 10.63 7.08 -7.17
N LEU A 141 9.92 7.20 -6.04
CA LEU A 141 10.35 8.06 -4.94
C LEU A 141 11.62 7.50 -4.27
N GLU A 142 11.68 6.20 -4.04
CA GLU A 142 12.84 5.52 -3.47
C GLU A 142 14.08 5.67 -4.38
N ASP A 143 13.91 5.46 -5.69
CA ASP A 143 14.97 5.68 -6.69
C ASP A 143 15.46 7.13 -6.69
N THR A 144 14.53 8.10 -6.67
CA THR A 144 14.87 9.53 -6.63
C THR A 144 15.65 9.89 -5.35
N ILE A 145 15.25 9.35 -4.20
CA ILE A 145 15.95 9.57 -2.92
C ILE A 145 17.37 8.98 -2.99
N GLN A 146 17.52 7.81 -3.59
CA GLN A 146 18.81 7.15 -3.76
C GLN A 146 19.73 7.98 -4.66
N GLU A 147 19.26 8.39 -5.84
CA GLU A 147 20.01 9.25 -6.76
C GLU A 147 20.43 10.56 -6.11
N ASN A 148 19.52 11.22 -5.38
CA ASN A 148 19.82 12.48 -4.71
C ASN A 148 20.88 12.28 -3.62
N THR A 149 20.80 11.19 -2.85
CA THR A 149 21.81 10.85 -1.84
C THR A 149 23.18 10.61 -2.48
N ASP A 150 23.23 9.86 -3.58
CA ASP A 150 24.48 9.60 -4.32
C ASP A 150 25.08 10.87 -4.91
N LEU A 151 24.26 11.82 -5.37
CA LEU A 151 24.72 13.12 -5.87
C LEU A 151 25.27 14.01 -4.75
N ILE A 152 24.61 14.04 -3.58
CA ILE A 152 25.09 14.79 -2.41
C ILE A 152 26.48 14.30 -2.00
N LEU A 153 26.71 12.98 -1.97
CA LEU A 153 28.01 12.39 -1.63
C LEU A 153 29.10 12.68 -2.67
N LYS A 154 28.73 12.93 -3.93
CA LYS A 154 29.67 13.31 -5.00
C LYS A 154 30.10 14.78 -4.94
N ILE A 155 29.30 15.65 -4.33
CA ILE A 155 29.56 17.11 -4.28
C ILE A 155 30.09 17.54 -2.90
N LEU A 156 29.75 16.82 -1.84
CA LEU A 156 30.16 17.10 -0.47
C LEU A 156 30.83 15.86 0.15
N PRO A 157 32.03 16.00 0.77
CA PRO A 157 32.60 14.91 1.55
C PRO A 157 31.60 14.42 2.61
N ALA A 158 31.54 13.11 2.84
CA ALA A 158 30.55 12.47 3.73
C ALA A 158 30.46 13.12 5.12
N SER A 159 31.58 13.64 5.63
CA SER A 159 31.68 14.36 6.90
C SER A 159 30.84 15.65 6.97
N ILE A 160 30.62 16.34 5.84
CA ILE A 160 29.79 17.55 5.76
C ILE A 160 28.31 17.19 5.52
N ALA A 161 28.04 16.17 4.68
CA ALA A 161 26.68 15.75 4.34
C ALA A 161 25.87 15.28 5.57
N ASP A 162 26.47 14.46 6.44
CA ASP A 162 25.80 13.97 7.66
C ASP A 162 25.50 15.11 8.65
N ARG A 163 26.40 16.10 8.73
CA ARG A 163 26.23 17.26 9.62
C ARG A 163 25.18 18.24 9.10
N LEU A 164 25.08 18.42 7.78
CA LEU A 164 24.05 19.26 7.14
C LEU A 164 22.64 18.68 7.32
N LYS A 165 22.51 17.35 7.33
CA LYS A 165 21.24 16.65 7.63
C LYS A 165 20.72 16.95 9.04
N HIS A 166 21.59 17.32 9.98
CA HIS A 166 21.26 17.44 11.40
C HIS A 166 21.26 18.89 11.94
N GLN A 167 21.83 19.88 11.25
CA GLN A 167 21.95 21.26 11.77
C GLN A 167 21.73 22.36 10.71
N GLN A 168 20.99 23.42 11.09
CA GLN A 168 20.54 24.53 10.22
C GLN A 168 21.38 25.82 10.27
N GLN A 169 22.56 25.84 10.92
CA GLN A 169 23.34 27.08 11.08
C GLN A 169 24.59 27.12 10.19
N PRO A 170 25.00 28.32 9.70
CA PRO A 170 26.23 28.48 8.92
C PRO A 170 27.45 28.10 9.77
N ILE A 171 28.17 27.08 9.31
CA ILE A 171 29.30 26.48 10.01
C ILE A 171 30.55 27.28 9.65
N ALA A 172 31.09 28.03 10.61
CA ALA A 172 32.42 28.63 10.53
C ALA A 172 33.36 27.84 11.44
N ASP A 173 33.92 26.75 10.92
CA ASP A 173 34.85 25.89 11.66
C ASP A 173 36.25 26.52 11.70
N GLN A 174 36.87 26.52 12.89
CA GLN A 174 38.27 26.86 13.09
C GLN A 174 39.10 25.57 13.07
N PHE A 175 39.98 25.43 12.09
CA PHE A 175 40.87 24.28 11.98
C PHE A 175 42.27 24.66 12.49
N MET A 176 42.73 23.99 13.55
CA MET A 176 44.12 24.06 13.99
C MET A 176 44.96 23.06 13.19
N ASN A 177 46.20 23.44 12.82
CA ASN A 177 47.15 22.57 12.12
C ASN A 177 46.74 22.18 10.69
N VAL A 178 46.38 23.19 9.87
CA VAL A 178 46.12 23.02 8.43
C VAL A 178 47.22 23.68 7.64
N THR A 179 47.63 23.05 6.54
CA THR A 179 48.51 23.66 5.55
C THR A 179 47.77 23.82 4.24
N VAL A 180 47.47 25.06 3.87
CA VAL A 180 46.84 25.39 2.60
C VAL A 180 47.93 25.50 1.53
N ILE A 181 47.70 24.83 0.39
CA ILE A 181 48.50 24.95 -0.82
C ILE A 181 47.69 25.73 -1.84
N TYR A 182 48.23 26.87 -2.23
CA TYR A 182 47.77 27.63 -3.40
C TYR A 182 48.74 27.38 -4.54
N ALA A 183 48.22 27.16 -5.74
CA ALA A 183 48.99 26.86 -6.93
C ALA A 183 48.34 27.58 -8.12
N GLU A 184 49.05 28.48 -8.78
CA GLU A 184 48.54 29.23 -9.93
C GLU A 184 49.42 28.99 -11.15
N LEU A 185 48.80 28.72 -12.29
CA LEU A 185 49.49 28.50 -13.56
C LEU A 185 49.72 29.83 -14.25
N MET A 186 50.94 30.37 -14.12
CA MET A 186 51.34 31.53 -14.90
C MET A 186 51.40 31.21 -16.40
N GLY A 187 50.99 32.18 -17.23
CA GLY A 187 50.94 32.04 -18.69
C GLY A 187 49.63 31.50 -19.26
N PHE A 188 48.65 31.09 -18.43
CA PHE A 188 47.37 30.56 -18.89
C PHE A 188 46.61 31.47 -19.87
N ASN A 189 46.60 32.78 -19.62
CA ASN A 189 45.95 33.75 -20.53
C ASN A 189 46.53 33.75 -21.95
N HIS A 190 47.83 33.47 -22.10
CA HIS A 190 48.48 33.36 -23.40
C HIS A 190 48.09 32.07 -24.14
N LEU A 191 47.70 31.03 -23.41
CA LEU A 191 47.17 29.79 -23.99
C LEU A 191 45.78 29.99 -24.53
N CYS A 192 44.97 30.76 -23.81
CA CYS A 192 43.63 31.15 -24.22
C CYS A 192 43.58 31.93 -25.54
N THR A 193 44.68 32.59 -25.92
CA THR A 193 44.75 33.34 -27.19
C THR A 193 45.20 32.50 -28.38
N HIS A 194 45.82 31.34 -28.16
CA HIS A 194 46.43 30.52 -29.23
C HIS A 194 45.81 29.13 -29.41
N LEU A 195 45.01 28.66 -28.45
CA LEU A 195 44.37 27.35 -28.49
C LEU A 195 42.85 27.48 -28.56
N SER A 196 42.20 26.48 -29.17
CA SER A 196 40.74 26.39 -29.12
C SER A 196 40.24 26.03 -27.72
N ALA A 197 38.99 26.37 -27.40
CA ALA A 197 38.38 26.08 -26.10
C ALA A 197 38.43 24.57 -25.74
N GLN A 198 38.27 23.68 -26.73
CA GLN A 198 38.36 22.23 -26.55
C GLN A 198 39.78 21.79 -26.22
N GLU A 199 40.79 22.33 -26.89
CA GLU A 199 42.19 21.98 -26.63
C GLU A 199 42.67 22.48 -25.26
N ILE A 200 42.25 23.68 -24.85
CA ILE A 200 42.56 24.23 -23.51
C ILE A 200 41.91 23.38 -22.44
N LEU A 201 40.65 22.98 -22.63
CA LEU A 201 39.93 22.14 -21.68
C LEU A 201 40.63 20.78 -21.50
N LEU A 202 41.04 20.15 -22.60
CA LEU A 202 41.76 18.88 -22.56
C LEU A 202 43.09 19.01 -21.82
N LEU A 203 43.85 20.06 -22.12
CA LEU A 203 45.16 20.33 -21.52
C LEU A 203 45.04 20.62 -20.01
N LEU A 204 44.06 21.43 -19.63
CA LEU A 204 43.77 21.73 -18.22
C LEU A 204 43.32 20.47 -17.48
N ASN A 205 42.44 19.65 -18.08
CA ASN A 205 41.95 18.43 -17.45
C ASN A 205 43.08 17.41 -17.23
N GLN A 206 44.01 17.26 -18.18
CA GLN A 206 45.18 16.40 -18.02
C GLN A 206 46.09 16.86 -16.88
N LEU A 207 46.40 18.15 -16.82
CA LEU A 207 47.24 18.72 -15.77
C LEU A 207 46.57 18.62 -14.39
N VAL A 208 45.29 18.98 -14.31
CA VAL A 208 44.52 18.90 -13.05
C VAL A 208 44.40 17.46 -12.58
N SER A 209 44.17 16.49 -13.48
CA SER A 209 44.10 15.07 -13.12
C SER A 209 45.43 14.56 -12.55
N ALA A 210 46.57 14.96 -13.13
CA ALA A 210 47.89 14.58 -12.62
C ALA A 210 48.16 15.18 -11.23
N ILE A 211 47.72 16.42 -10.99
CA ILE A 211 47.81 17.06 -9.67
C ILE A 211 46.86 16.39 -8.67
N ASP A 212 45.64 16.03 -9.07
CA ASP A 212 44.67 15.33 -8.23
C ASP A 212 45.21 13.95 -7.78
N GLU A 213 45.85 13.20 -8.67
CA GLU A 213 46.49 11.92 -8.33
C GLU A 213 47.64 12.09 -7.31
N ALA A 214 48.44 13.16 -7.46
CA ALA A 214 49.46 13.52 -6.47
C ALA A 214 48.84 13.90 -5.12
N ALA A 215 47.71 14.62 -5.12
CA ALA A 215 47.02 15.03 -3.91
C ALA A 215 46.54 13.80 -3.12
N GLU A 216 45.98 12.79 -3.80
CA GLU A 216 45.58 11.52 -3.17
C GLU A 216 46.77 10.79 -2.53
N ARG A 217 47.93 10.72 -3.20
CA ARG A 217 49.12 10.04 -2.66
C ARG A 217 49.62 10.65 -1.35
N TYR A 218 49.61 11.97 -1.22
CA TYR A 218 50.03 12.66 0.00
C TYR A 218 48.89 12.88 1.00
N GLY A 219 47.66 12.47 0.67
CA GLY A 219 46.48 12.72 1.50
C GLY A 219 46.17 14.20 1.66
N VAL A 220 46.45 14.99 0.62
CA VAL A 220 46.07 16.40 0.50
C VAL A 220 44.67 16.47 -0.09
N GLU A 221 43.81 17.25 0.52
CA GLU A 221 42.40 17.36 0.17
C GLU A 221 42.20 18.55 -0.76
N LYS A 222 41.70 18.29 -1.97
CA LYS A 222 41.36 19.34 -2.94
C LYS A 222 40.19 20.19 -2.41
N ILE A 223 40.38 21.51 -2.37
CA ILE A 223 39.31 22.45 -1.98
C ILE A 223 38.56 22.90 -3.24
N ARG A 224 39.29 23.43 -4.23
CA ARG A 224 38.69 23.94 -5.47
C ARG A 224 39.72 24.06 -6.60
N THR A 225 39.21 24.04 -7.81
CA THR A 225 39.94 24.47 -9.01
C THR A 225 39.11 25.55 -9.70
N CYS A 226 39.71 26.70 -9.99
CA CYS A 226 39.05 27.81 -10.67
C CYS A 226 40.00 28.36 -11.75
N GLY A 227 39.75 28.00 -13.02
CA GLY A 227 40.61 28.40 -14.13
C GLY A 227 42.04 27.89 -13.94
N ALA A 228 43.00 28.82 -13.87
CA ALA A 228 44.43 28.55 -13.70
C ALA A 228 44.86 28.27 -12.24
N VAL A 229 43.92 28.34 -11.29
CA VAL A 229 44.19 28.24 -9.87
C VAL A 229 43.73 26.89 -9.32
N TYR A 230 44.67 26.21 -8.65
CA TYR A 230 44.46 24.99 -7.89
C TYR A 230 44.63 25.31 -6.39
N THR A 231 43.61 25.00 -5.58
CA THR A 231 43.66 25.19 -4.13
C THR A 231 43.37 23.88 -3.42
N ALA A 232 44.26 23.49 -2.52
CA ALA A 232 44.14 22.29 -1.72
C ALA A 232 44.61 22.55 -0.29
N ALA A 233 44.28 21.66 0.63
CA ALA A 233 44.74 21.73 2.01
C ALA A 233 45.11 20.35 2.55
N SER A 234 46.16 20.31 3.35
CA SER A 234 46.51 19.15 4.16
C SER A 234 46.02 19.37 5.59
N GLY A 235 45.28 18.39 6.13
CA GLY A 235 44.79 18.44 7.51
C GLY A 235 43.38 19.02 7.71
N LEU A 236 42.61 19.28 6.64
CA LEU A 236 41.34 20.02 6.72
C LEU A 236 40.15 19.14 7.17
N PHE A 237 39.89 18.01 6.50
CA PHE A 237 38.86 17.03 6.86
C PHE A 237 39.42 15.89 7.71
N THR A 238 40.70 15.56 7.53
CA THR A 238 41.42 14.55 8.32
C THR A 238 42.63 15.16 9.04
N PRO A 239 42.60 15.37 10.37
CA PRO A 239 43.72 15.95 11.11
C PRO A 239 44.97 15.08 11.00
N ARG A 240 46.08 15.64 10.52
CA ARG A 240 47.36 14.93 10.37
C ARG A 240 48.48 15.71 11.04
N LEU A 241 49.30 15.03 11.85
CA LEU A 241 50.50 15.63 12.45
C LEU A 241 51.56 16.02 11.39
N SER A 242 51.56 15.33 10.25
CA SER A 242 52.45 15.55 9.11
C SER A 242 51.95 16.59 8.12
N HIS A 243 50.85 17.32 8.40
CA HIS A 243 50.19 18.21 7.44
C HIS A 243 51.14 19.18 6.71
N THR A 244 52.14 19.71 7.41
CA THR A 244 53.14 20.61 6.81
C THR A 244 54.11 19.87 5.90
N LYS A 245 54.58 18.68 6.28
CA LYS A 245 55.49 17.87 5.47
C LYS A 245 54.77 17.38 4.22
N ASP A 246 53.59 16.79 4.38
CA ASP A 246 52.78 16.26 3.27
C ASP A 246 52.41 17.39 2.29
N GLY A 247 52.08 18.58 2.80
CA GLY A 247 51.83 19.76 1.97
C GLY A 247 53.05 20.26 1.19
N VAL A 248 54.24 20.23 1.79
CA VAL A 248 55.49 20.61 1.12
C VAL A 248 55.92 19.56 0.08
N ASP A 249 55.84 18.27 0.43
CA ASP A 249 56.17 17.17 -0.49
C ASP A 249 55.22 17.15 -1.69
N PHE A 250 53.92 17.38 -1.47
CA PHE A 250 52.94 17.58 -2.54
C PHE A 250 53.27 18.79 -3.41
N ALA A 251 53.62 19.93 -2.81
CA ALA A 251 53.99 21.13 -3.55
C ALA A 251 55.23 20.93 -4.43
N LEU A 252 56.21 20.16 -3.95
CA LEU A 252 57.38 19.76 -4.74
C LEU A 252 56.99 18.83 -5.90
N GLU A 253 56.04 17.92 -5.69
CA GLU A 253 55.54 17.05 -6.76
C GLU A 253 54.76 17.85 -7.83
N ILE A 254 53.96 18.85 -7.45
CA ILE A 254 53.31 19.74 -8.44
C ILE A 254 54.35 20.41 -9.33
N LEU A 255 55.45 20.91 -8.75
CA LEU A 255 56.54 21.52 -9.54
C LEU A 255 57.14 20.51 -10.53
N GLN A 256 57.28 19.25 -10.14
CA GLN A 256 57.76 18.19 -11.02
C GLN A 256 56.75 17.89 -12.13
N ILE A 257 55.47 17.73 -11.80
CA ILE A 257 54.38 17.52 -12.76
C ILE A 257 54.35 18.64 -13.80
N VAL A 258 54.37 19.90 -13.36
CA VAL A 258 54.37 21.06 -14.26
C VAL A 258 55.63 21.08 -15.13
N SER A 259 56.79 20.69 -14.58
CA SER A 259 58.04 20.63 -15.36
C SER A 259 58.02 19.54 -16.43
N LEU A 260 57.43 18.37 -16.15
CA LEU A 260 57.26 17.27 -17.09
C LEU A 260 56.23 17.63 -18.15
N PHE A 261 55.11 18.22 -17.74
CA PHE A 261 54.06 18.69 -18.62
C PHE A 261 54.57 19.74 -19.60
N ARG A 262 55.41 20.67 -19.13
CA ARG A 262 56.13 21.63 -19.98
C ARG A 262 57.00 20.91 -21.01
N ARG A 263 57.71 19.85 -20.60
CA ARG A 263 58.60 19.09 -21.48
C ARG A 263 57.86 18.41 -22.62
N GLU A 264 56.76 17.76 -22.29
CA GLU A 264 55.94 16.99 -23.23
C GLU A 264 55.23 17.89 -24.24
N HIS A 265 54.86 19.10 -23.82
CA HIS A 265 54.11 20.04 -24.66
C HIS A 265 54.95 21.16 -25.29
N HIS A 266 56.29 21.15 -25.18
CA HIS A 266 57.21 22.22 -25.61
C HIS A 266 56.94 22.85 -27.00
N ALA A 267 56.39 22.10 -27.97
CA ALA A 267 56.14 22.59 -29.33
C ALA A 267 54.97 23.60 -29.46
N ARG A 268 54.09 23.71 -28.44
CA ARG A 268 52.90 24.58 -28.46
C ARG A 268 53.06 25.85 -27.57
N PHE A 269 54.19 26.01 -26.89
CA PHE A 269 54.36 26.94 -25.77
C PHE A 269 55.72 27.63 -25.83
N CYS A 270 55.82 28.76 -26.55
CA CYS A 270 57.03 29.57 -26.61
C CYS A 270 56.82 30.84 -25.76
N GLY A 271 57.38 30.86 -24.55
CA GLY A 271 57.30 32.00 -23.63
C GLY A 271 57.45 31.57 -22.16
N SER A 272 58.49 32.06 -21.51
CA SER A 272 58.63 32.17 -20.04
C SER A 272 57.42 32.92 -19.50
N ASP A 273 56.57 32.40 -18.63
CA ASP A 273 56.83 31.95 -17.28
C ASP A 273 55.71 30.99 -16.83
N TRP A 274 56.05 29.73 -16.50
CA TRP A 274 55.20 28.95 -15.58
C TRP A 274 55.89 28.99 -14.22
N GLY A 275 55.35 29.78 -13.30
CA GLY A 275 55.74 29.82 -11.91
C GLY A 275 54.55 29.39 -11.05
N LEU A 276 54.80 28.56 -10.05
CA LEU A 276 53.81 28.20 -9.05
C LEU A 276 54.02 29.10 -7.83
N ILE A 277 53.05 29.90 -7.45
CA ILE A 277 53.10 30.65 -6.18
C ILE A 277 52.53 29.74 -5.09
N LEU A 278 53.40 29.22 -4.23
CA LEU A 278 53.02 28.47 -3.04
C LEU A 278 52.88 29.44 -1.86
N ALA A 279 51.65 29.68 -1.40
CA ALA A 279 51.38 30.43 -0.18
C ALA A 279 50.98 29.46 0.93
N GLN A 280 51.82 29.34 1.97
CA GLN A 280 51.49 28.63 3.19
C GLN A 280 50.88 29.63 4.20
N SER A 281 49.59 29.48 4.50
CA SER A 281 48.97 30.16 5.64
C SER A 281 49.03 29.23 6.86
N GLN A 282 49.87 29.57 7.83
CA GLN A 282 49.81 28.98 9.18
C GLN A 282 48.79 29.80 9.97
N PRO A 283 47.68 29.22 10.45
CA PRO A 283 46.80 29.93 11.37
C PRO A 283 47.58 30.20 12.67
N GLY A 284 47.65 31.48 13.06
CA GLY A 284 48.22 31.91 14.33
C GLY A 284 47.33 31.58 15.52
#